data_AF-A0A9X8VF68-F1
#
_entry.id   AF-A0A9X8VF68-F1
#
_cell.length_a   1.000
_cell.length_b   1.000
_cell.length_c   1.000
_cell.angle_alpha   90.00
_cell.angle_beta   90.00
_cell.angle_gamma   90.00
#
_symmetry.space_group_name_H-M   'P 1'
#
loop_
_entity.id
_entity.type
_entity.pdbx_description
1 polymer ?
#
loop_
_entity_poly.entity_id
_entity_poly.type
_entity_poly.pdbx_seq_one_letter_code
_entity_poly.pdbx_strand_id
1 'polypeptide(L)'
;DRPCEVLRVVARDGSRYSYIVWMDEDTKLPLRVDLLDRDGETLEQYRVISFAVGADVQGAMQGLLKANLPPLLSLPAVENVQLSWSTG
;
A
#
# COMPACT_ATOMS: atom_id res chain seq x y z
N ASP A 1 -2.53 -8.84 -22.48
CA ASP A 1 -2.36 -7.42 -22.18
C ASP A 1 -3.73 -6.85 -21.88
N ARG A 2 -3.89 -5.98 -20.87
CA ARG A 2 -5.19 -5.35 -20.55
C ARG A 2 -5.12 -3.85 -20.87
N PRO A 3 -6.18 -3.27 -21.45
CA PRO A 3 -6.22 -1.83 -21.70
C PRO A 3 -6.16 -1.09 -20.35
N CYS A 4 -5.29 -0.08 -20.29
CA CYS A 4 -5.06 0.70 -19.08
C CYS A 4 -5.00 2.19 -19.40
N GLU A 5 -5.59 2.99 -18.52
CA GLU A 5 -5.35 4.42 -18.46
C GLU A 5 -4.06 4.67 -17.67
N VAL A 6 -3.19 5.56 -18.18
CA VAL A 6 -1.95 5.93 -17.52
C VAL A 6 -2.09 7.33 -16.93
N LEU A 7 -2.02 7.42 -15.61
CA LEU A 7 -2.15 8.67 -14.88
C LEU A 7 -0.83 9.05 -14.23
N ARG A 8 -0.40 10.30 -14.41
CA ARG A 8 0.74 10.86 -13.68
C ARG A 8 0.25 11.78 -12.59
N VAL A 9 0.64 11.47 -11.34
CA VAL A 9 0.28 12.26 -10.16
C VAL A 9 1.52 12.99 -9.65
N VAL A 10 1.45 14.32 -9.64
CA VAL A 10 2.56 15.19 -9.24
C VAL A 10 2.07 16.20 -8.21
N ALA A 11 2.87 16.42 -7.19
CA ALA A 11 2.64 17.50 -6.23
C ALA A 11 2.74 18.86 -6.92
N ARG A 12 1.71 19.71 -6.78
CA ARG A 12 1.65 21.03 -7.43
C ARG A 12 2.81 21.95 -7.04
N ASP A 13 3.33 21.78 -5.83
CA ASP A 13 4.43 22.52 -5.23
C ASP A 13 5.80 21.84 -5.43
N GLY A 14 5.86 20.68 -6.10
CA GLY A 14 7.11 19.95 -6.37
C GLY A 14 7.82 19.41 -5.12
N SER A 15 7.19 19.48 -3.94
CA SER A 15 7.81 19.13 -2.66
C SER A 15 7.94 17.62 -2.43
N ARG A 16 7.20 16.81 -3.19
CA ARG A 16 7.05 15.37 -2.99
C ARG A 16 7.40 14.59 -4.25
N TYR A 17 7.64 13.29 -4.04
CA TYR A 17 7.74 12.30 -5.10
C TYR A 17 6.48 12.23 -5.95
N SER A 18 6.64 11.72 -7.17
CA SER A 18 5.55 11.58 -8.13
C SER A 18 5.21 10.12 -8.37
N TYR A 19 4.02 9.87 -8.89
CA TYR A 19 3.58 8.53 -9.24
C TYR A 19 3.19 8.45 -10.72
N ILE A 20 3.44 7.28 -11.32
CA ILE A 20 2.78 6.85 -12.55
C ILE A 20 1.92 5.64 -12.20
N VAL A 21 0.63 5.72 -12.49
CA VAL A 21 -0.35 4.68 -12.18
C VAL A 21 -0.93 4.17 -13.49
N TRP A 22 -0.86 2.87 -13.71
CA TRP A 22 -1.57 2.17 -14.77
C TRP A 22 -2.83 1.58 -14.16
N MET A 23 -3.99 2.09 -14.57
CA MET A 23 -5.29 1.70 -14.05
C MET A 23 -6.05 0.92 -15.11
N ASP A 24 -6.54 -0.28 -14.75
CA ASP A 24 -7.36 -1.10 -15.64
C ASP A 24 -8.64 -0.36 -16.05
N GLU A 25 -8.93 -0.32 -17.35
CA GLU A 25 -10.08 0.44 -17.86
C GLU A 25 -11.43 -0.12 -17.38
N ASP A 26 -11.54 -1.43 -17.17
CA ASP A 26 -12.81 -2.06 -16.80
C ASP A 26 -13.05 -2.01 -15.28
N THR A 27 -12.08 -2.47 -14.50
CA THR A 27 -12.22 -2.69 -13.05
C THR A 27 -11.76 -1.50 -12.22
N LYS A 28 -11.05 -0.55 -12.83
CA LYS A 28 -10.39 0.59 -12.17
C LYS A 28 -9.37 0.20 -11.11
N LEU A 29 -8.91 -1.06 -11.12
CA LEU A 29 -7.84 -1.53 -10.25
C LEU A 29 -6.48 -1.07 -10.76
N PRO A 30 -5.55 -0.66 -9.89
CA PRO A 30 -4.18 -0.33 -10.29
C PRO A 30 -3.41 -1.61 -10.64
N LEU A 31 -2.96 -1.73 -11.89
CA LEU A 31 -2.17 -2.89 -12.36
C LEU A 31 -0.67 -2.67 -12.23
N ARG A 32 -0.23 -1.41 -12.24
CA ARG A 32 1.14 -1.02 -11.95
C ARG A 32 1.14 0.36 -11.31
N VAL A 33 2.05 0.56 -10.35
CA VAL A 33 2.32 1.87 -9.75
C VAL A 33 3.82 2.02 -9.62
N ASP A 34 4.37 3.04 -10.26
CA ASP A 34 5.76 3.44 -10.09
C ASP A 34 5.80 4.69 -9.21
N LEU A 35 6.54 4.62 -8.10
CA LEU A 35 6.94 5.79 -7.31
C LEU A 35 8.25 6.32 -7.89
N LEU A 36 8.25 7.59 -8.26
CA LEU A 36 9.39 8.27 -8.86
C LEU A 36 9.89 9.37 -7.94
N ASP A 37 11.21 9.53 -7.89
CA ASP A 37 11.82 10.67 -7.23
C ASP A 37 11.57 12.00 -7.99
N ARG A 38 12.31 13.05 -7.62
CA ARG A 38 12.18 14.37 -8.25
C ARG A 38 12.85 14.44 -9.63
N ASP A 39 13.85 13.61 -9.86
CA ASP A 39 14.61 13.54 -11.11
C ASP A 39 13.98 12.54 -12.12
N GLY A 40 12.97 11.79 -11.66
CA GLY A 40 12.20 10.83 -12.45
C GLY A 40 12.70 9.39 -12.31
N GLU A 41 13.65 9.12 -11.42
CA GLU A 41 14.13 7.76 -11.15
C GLU A 41 13.10 6.97 -10.34
N THR A 42 12.91 5.70 -10.70
CA THR A 42 11.98 4.82 -9.97
C THR A 42 12.57 4.42 -8.64
N LEU A 43 11.91 4.85 -7.56
CA LEU A 43 12.23 4.44 -6.19
C LEU A 43 11.55 3.12 -5.83
N GLU A 44 10.32 2.92 -6.26
CA GLU A 44 9.54 1.71 -5.98
C GLU A 44 8.62 1.36 -7.15
N GLN A 45 8.39 0.06 -7.34
CA GLN A 45 7.45 -0.46 -8.32
C GLN A 45 6.54 -1.52 -7.68
N TYR A 46 5.25 -1.23 -7.69
CA TYR A 46 4.20 -2.21 -7.47
C TYR A 46 3.68 -2.70 -8.82
N ARG A 47 3.55 -4.01 -9.00
CA ARG A 47 3.04 -4.59 -10.25
C ARG A 47 2.20 -5.84 -10.00
N VAL A 48 0.98 -5.82 -10.53
CA VAL A 48 0.09 -6.97 -10.59
C VAL A 48 0.56 -7.89 -11.71
N ILE A 49 0.83 -9.16 -11.37
CA ILE A 49 1.19 -10.19 -12.35
C ILE A 49 -0.04 -11.01 -12.76
N SER A 50 -0.94 -11.25 -11.81
CA SER A 50 -2.20 -11.95 -12.02
C SER A 50 -3.22 -11.44 -11.01
N PHE A 51 -4.46 -11.23 -11.46
CA PHE A 51 -5.58 -10.89 -10.60
C PHE A 51 -6.87 -11.48 -11.20
N ALA A 52 -7.84 -11.74 -10.33
CA ALA A 52 -9.17 -12.19 -10.71
C ALA A 52 -10.21 -11.32 -10.01
N VAL A 53 -11.23 -10.90 -10.77
CA VAL A 53 -12.38 -10.17 -10.24
C VAL A 53 -13.61 -11.01 -10.54
N GLY A 54 -14.37 -11.36 -9.52
CA GLY A 54 -15.55 -12.21 -9.68
C GLY A 54 -16.26 -12.54 -8.37
N ALA A 55 -17.51 -13.01 -8.49
CA ALA A 55 -18.37 -13.37 -7.36
C ALA A 55 -17.80 -14.54 -6.53
N ASP A 56 -17.09 -15.48 -7.16
CA ASP A 56 -16.51 -16.64 -6.49
C ASP A 56 -15.44 -16.25 -5.47
N VAL A 57 -14.61 -15.25 -5.81
CA VAL A 57 -13.62 -14.69 -4.89
C VAL A 57 -14.30 -14.02 -3.70
N GLN A 58 -15.39 -13.28 -3.95
CA GLN A 58 -16.17 -12.66 -2.87
C GLN A 58 -16.76 -13.72 -1.93
N GLY A 59 -17.31 -14.81 -2.48
CA GLY A 59 -17.82 -15.94 -1.70
C GLY A 59 -16.75 -16.58 -0.82
N ALA A 60 -15.55 -16.81 -1.36
CA ALA A 60 -14.43 -17.33 -0.59
C ALA A 60 -13.99 -16.38 0.55
N MET A 61 -14.00 -15.06 0.30
CA MET A 61 -13.59 -14.06 1.30
C MET A 61 -14.65 -13.80 2.38
N GLN A 62 -15.93 -14.12 2.16
CA GLN A 62 -16.98 -13.95 3.19
C GLN A 62 -16.70 -14.72 4.48
N GLY A 63 -15.98 -15.85 4.40
CA GLY A 63 -15.58 -16.61 5.58
C GLY A 63 -14.65 -15.84 6.52
N LEU A 64 -13.80 -14.96 5.99
CA LEU A 64 -12.87 -14.15 6.78
C LEU A 64 -13.56 -13.08 7.61
N LEU A 65 -14.72 -12.57 7.17
CA LEU A 65 -15.53 -11.62 7.96
C LEU A 65 -16.04 -12.23 9.26
N LYS A 66 -16.18 -13.56 9.29
CA LYS A 66 -16.63 -14.33 10.46
C LYS A 66 -15.46 -14.95 11.23
N ALA A 67 -14.23 -14.79 10.76
CA ALA A 67 -13.06 -15.31 11.44
C ALA A 67 -12.78 -14.47 12.69
N ASN A 68 -12.63 -15.13 13.83
CA ASN A 68 -12.16 -14.47 15.03
C ASN A 68 -10.70 -14.07 14.83
N LEU A 69 -10.43 -12.77 14.92
CA LEU A 69 -9.06 -12.26 14.93
C LEU A 69 -8.31 -12.85 16.12
N PRO A 70 -7.02 -13.18 15.96
CA PRO A 70 -6.20 -13.61 17.09
C PRO A 70 -6.23 -12.54 18.18
N PRO A 71 -6.14 -12.94 19.46
CA PRO A 71 -6.13 -11.98 20.56
C PRO A 71 -5.02 -10.96 20.34
N LEU A 72 -5.34 -9.69 20.56
CA LEU A 72 -4.34 -8.62 20.55
C LEU A 72 -3.28 -8.95 21.61
N LEU A 73 -2.03 -9.07 21.19
CA LEU A 73 -0.90 -9.05 22.12
C LEU A 73 -0.91 -7.69 22.79
N SER A 74 -1.37 -7.65 24.04
CA SER A 74 -1.19 -6.47 24.88
C SER A 74 0.31 -6.27 25.04
N LEU A 75 0.83 -5.16 24.50
CA LEU A 75 2.16 -4.70 24.86
C LEU A 75 2.19 -4.59 26.39
N PRO A 76 3.23 -5.11 27.06
CA PRO A 76 3.37 -4.92 28.50
C PRO A 76 3.27 -3.42 28.80
N ALA A 77 2.63 -3.08 29.93
CA ALA A 77 2.52 -1.70 30.37
C ALA A 77 3.91 -1.06 30.31
N VAL A 78 4.02 0.12 29.67
CA VAL A 78 5.27 0.87 29.61
C VAL A 78 5.69 1.14 31.04
N GLU A 79 6.67 0.38 31.54
CA GLU A 79 7.34 0.74 32.78
C GLU A 79 7.94 2.13 32.58
N ASN A 80 7.60 3.06 33.47
CA ASN A 80 8.27 4.36 33.53
C ASN A 80 9.71 4.12 34.00
N VAL A 81 10.57 3.67 33.08
CA VAL A 81 11.99 3.46 33.35
C VAL A 81 12.61 4.85 33.50
N GLN A 82 12.87 5.26 34.74
CA GLN A 82 13.69 6.43 35.03
C GLN A 82 15.14 6.10 34.73
N LEU A 83 15.59 6.48 33.53
CA LEU A 83 16.97 6.30 33.10
C LEU A 83 17.86 7.25 33.89
N SER A 84 18.72 6.71 34.75
CA SER A 84 19.69 7.45 35.56
C SER A 84 20.95 7.82 34.76
N TRP A 85 20.79 8.33 33.55
CA TRP A 85 21.94 8.79 32.78
C TRP A 85 22.45 10.10 33.37
N SER A 86 23.76 10.16 33.61
CA SER A 86 24.48 11.41 33.85
C SER A 86 25.51 11.55 32.74
N THR A 87 25.53 12.71 32.09
CA THR A 87 26.65 13.10 31.26
C THR A 87 27.70 13.70 32.19
N GLY A 88 28.93 13.19 32.10
CA GLY A 88 30.08 13.75 32.79
C GLY A 88 30.43 15.17 32.35
#